data_AF-A0A1T4WQ63-F1
#
_entry.id   AF-A0A1T4WQ63-F1
#
_cell.length_a   1.000
_cell.length_b   1.000
_cell.length_c   1.000
_cell.angle_alpha   90.00
_cell.angle_beta   90.00
_cell.angle_gamma   90.00
#
_symmetry.space_group_name_H-M   'P 1'
#
loop_
_entity.id
_entity.type
_entity.pdbx_description
1 polymer ?
#
loop_
_entity_poly.entity_id
_entity_poly.type
_entity_poly.pdbx_seq_one_letter_code
_entity_poly.pdbx_strand_id
1 'polypeptide(L)'
;MSQAKNEKKATGYDKYVNWKLLIIPIILFTLILVLPTPDGMKRVGTQYQVGPKVVVNYVCEQLFDKPSANAEQWEILTARMMERNMRMGALTKDRFMKRNEKWCKKYNIPVDSENFERATSYIGENVSPERYNDVMKSSFDLRMHKLDFNQLEGQDKKAAETGTWHIKVAIAMVVFVVFCFMTECMPLPGVAFCIGLILVFSGVVTRQQVAMLYWSDACWFIMGSLMFATAFVKTGVDKRMCLMMFKKLAVPNVRWITLIFFLIISPLAAFISDHALAAMFLPIGMLLYQNSLTEEIPEDKELAKMLMIAIAMACNIGGPGAPSGGARNVIMMTYLTDMFGFDIGYFQWVTYCIPFVIIMIPLTWLAVNTLFKPRIKSLAPAMRHLEAEIGKMGKWNRSQIWAVIIFVVMVWGWFTEKLFFNMGIYPVRLGIGVIAVAGAVAYLLAGVVNWRDYHQNVDWGVVWLYAGAIIFGRTLDTTGAAYWLADSVVQMLAPFGMDHGLPLMLTSNGLTAVLTNLMADGPAAAAVGPITLNMAGIVHPGTTFLPFMAMSTAIASSFAYCLIIGTPPNAIVYASGYLEPKDYLRIGIPMWFVANIVVILVTAGYWTWRGFSGLPGF
;
A
#
# COMPACT_ATOMS: atom_id res chain seq x y z
N MET A 1 -3.82 -49.73 -1.85
CA MET A 1 -2.70 -49.03 -1.16
C MET A 1 -1.90 -48.26 -2.19
N SER A 2 -2.08 -46.94 -2.23
CA SER A 2 -1.11 -45.93 -2.70
C SER A 2 -1.83 -44.59 -2.59
N GLN A 3 -1.81 -44.00 -1.40
CA GLN A 3 -2.16 -42.60 -1.22
C GLN A 3 -1.06 -41.79 -1.90
N ALA A 4 -1.32 -41.31 -3.11
CA ALA A 4 -0.54 -40.23 -3.68
C ALA A 4 -0.75 -39.00 -2.77
N LYS A 5 0.20 -38.76 -1.87
CA LYS A 5 0.34 -37.50 -1.16
C LYS A 5 0.32 -36.40 -2.22
N ASN A 6 -0.74 -35.60 -2.24
CA ASN A 6 -0.73 -34.26 -2.84
C ASN A 6 0.38 -33.48 -2.12
N GLU A 7 1.61 -33.53 -2.62
CA GLU A 7 2.64 -32.58 -2.22
C GLU A 7 2.17 -31.21 -2.69
N LYS A 8 1.61 -30.44 -1.75
CA LYS A 8 1.42 -29.00 -1.92
C LYS A 8 2.76 -28.43 -2.39
N LYS A 9 2.79 -27.86 -3.58
CA LYS A 9 3.96 -27.16 -4.12
C LYS A 9 4.40 -26.12 -3.09
N ALA A 10 5.65 -26.21 -2.63
CA ALA A 10 6.22 -25.31 -1.64
C ALA A 10 6.02 -23.86 -2.09
N THR A 11 5.25 -23.09 -1.32
CA THR A 11 5.13 -21.64 -1.50
C THR A 11 6.43 -20.96 -1.06
N GLY A 12 6.63 -19.68 -1.35
CA GLY A 12 7.81 -18.94 -0.85
C GLY A 12 8.00 -19.03 0.68
N TYR A 13 6.94 -19.37 1.43
CA TYR A 13 6.94 -19.62 2.86
C TYR A 13 7.55 -20.97 3.27
N ASP A 14 7.54 -21.95 2.37
CA ASP A 14 7.96 -23.34 2.63
C ASP A 14 9.42 -23.60 2.19
N LYS A 15 10.10 -22.58 1.65
CA LYS A 15 11.48 -22.69 1.16
C LYS A 15 12.49 -22.59 2.30
N TYR A 16 13.44 -23.51 2.35
CA TYR A 16 14.64 -23.36 3.17
C TYR A 16 15.50 -22.20 2.66
N VAL A 17 16.28 -21.61 3.57
CA VAL A 17 17.22 -20.54 3.24
C VAL A 17 18.22 -21.03 2.20
N ASN A 18 18.26 -20.36 1.04
CA ASN A 18 19.26 -20.57 0.02
C ASN A 18 20.49 -19.70 0.30
N TRP A 19 21.43 -20.25 1.07
CA TRP A 19 22.66 -19.55 1.46
C TRP A 19 23.51 -19.07 0.28
N LYS A 20 23.48 -19.76 -0.87
CA LYS A 20 24.22 -19.33 -2.08
C LYS A 20 23.68 -18.01 -2.63
N LEU A 21 22.37 -17.78 -2.52
CA LEU A 21 21.76 -16.51 -2.92
C LEU A 21 21.78 -15.49 -1.78
N LEU A 22 21.54 -15.91 -0.53
CA LEU A 22 21.46 -15.02 0.64
C LEU A 22 22.81 -14.36 0.97
N ILE A 23 23.94 -14.99 0.64
CA ILE A 23 25.25 -14.37 0.90
C ILE A 23 25.46 -13.08 0.10
N ILE A 24 24.86 -12.97 -1.09
CA ILE A 24 24.99 -11.80 -1.98
C ILE A 24 24.45 -10.52 -1.30
N PRO A 25 23.19 -10.45 -0.83
CA PRO A 25 22.67 -9.26 -0.18
C PRO A 25 23.36 -8.98 1.16
N ILE A 26 23.88 -10.00 1.86
CA ILE A 26 24.68 -9.79 3.09
C ILE A 26 26.00 -9.09 2.76
N ILE A 27 26.70 -9.55 1.71
CA ILE A 27 27.94 -8.92 1.24
C ILE A 27 27.64 -7.50 0.77
N LEU A 28 26.63 -7.29 -0.07
CA LEU A 28 26.25 -5.96 -0.56
C LEU A 28 25.89 -5.02 0.59
N PHE A 29 25.11 -5.48 1.57
CA PHE A 29 24.77 -4.74 2.77
C PHE A 29 26.03 -4.30 3.51
N THR A 30 26.96 -5.24 3.76
CA THR A 30 28.21 -4.97 4.49
C THR A 30 29.13 -4.03 3.71
N LEU A 31 29.24 -4.21 2.40
CA LEU A 31 30.03 -3.33 1.52
C LEU A 31 29.50 -1.90 1.56
N ILE A 32 28.17 -1.71 1.45
CA ILE A 32 27.56 -0.37 1.53
C ILE A 32 27.89 0.29 2.87
N LEU A 33 27.89 -0.46 3.98
CA LEU A 33 28.24 0.07 5.30
C LEU A 33 29.71 0.47 5.45
N VAL A 34 30.63 -0.17 4.72
CA VAL A 34 32.07 0.12 4.77
C VAL A 34 32.49 1.21 3.79
N LEU A 35 31.82 1.34 2.64
CA LEU A 35 32.16 2.33 1.61
C LEU A 35 32.09 3.78 2.12
N PRO A 36 32.92 4.71 1.60
CA PRO A 36 32.85 6.12 1.96
C PRO A 36 31.45 6.69 1.72
N THR A 37 30.94 7.47 2.67
CA THR A 37 29.58 8.01 2.56
C THR A 37 29.54 9.16 1.53
N PRO A 38 28.66 9.10 0.52
CA PRO A 38 28.50 10.19 -0.45
C PRO A 38 28.09 11.50 0.20
N ASP A 39 28.52 12.63 -0.39
CA ASP A 39 28.20 13.96 0.15
C ASP A 39 26.70 14.27 0.13
N GLY A 40 25.97 13.71 -0.85
CA GLY A 40 24.50 13.79 -0.86
C GLY A 40 23.86 13.17 0.39
N MET A 41 24.39 12.06 0.93
CA MET A 41 23.89 11.47 2.17
C MET A 41 24.27 12.30 3.39
N LYS A 42 25.48 12.89 3.41
CA LYS A 42 25.90 13.81 4.50
C LYS A 42 25.02 15.05 4.56
N ARG A 43 24.69 15.62 3.40
CA ARG A 43 23.76 16.75 3.27
C ARG A 43 22.40 16.38 3.86
N VAL A 44 21.79 15.28 3.40
CA VAL A 44 20.46 14.88 3.90
C VAL A 44 20.50 14.50 5.38
N GLY A 45 21.56 13.82 5.84
CA GLY A 45 21.76 13.51 7.26
C GLY A 45 21.79 14.77 8.13
N THR A 46 22.43 15.82 7.64
CA THR A 46 22.45 17.15 8.26
C THR A 46 21.06 17.78 8.30
N GLN A 47 20.34 17.76 7.18
CA GLN A 47 18.98 18.31 7.06
C GLN A 47 17.98 17.64 8.01
N TYR A 48 18.16 16.35 8.31
CA TYR A 48 17.24 15.58 9.15
C TYR A 48 17.59 15.65 10.65
N GLN A 49 18.87 15.64 11.02
CA GLN A 49 19.29 15.66 12.43
C GLN A 49 19.50 17.07 12.98
N VAL A 50 20.11 17.97 12.20
CA VAL A 50 20.46 19.33 12.65
C VAL A 50 19.39 20.33 12.19
N GLY A 51 18.80 20.11 11.02
CA GLY A 51 17.79 20.98 10.42
C GLY A 51 16.66 21.42 11.36
N PRO A 52 16.00 20.52 12.13
CA PRO A 52 14.93 20.92 13.04
C PRO A 52 15.36 21.97 14.08
N LYS A 53 16.55 21.81 14.69
CA LYS A 53 17.09 22.77 15.67
C LYS A 53 17.36 24.13 15.02
N VAL A 54 17.98 24.11 13.85
CA VAL A 54 18.34 25.33 13.11
C VAL A 54 17.10 26.09 12.63
N VAL A 55 16.08 25.37 12.15
CA VAL A 55 14.79 25.95 11.74
C VAL A 55 14.05 26.55 12.92
N VAL A 56 13.97 25.84 14.06
CA VAL A 56 13.32 26.38 15.27
C VAL A 56 14.03 27.66 15.71
N ASN A 57 15.37 27.69 15.71
CA ASN A 57 16.10 28.91 16.06
C ASN A 57 15.82 30.06 15.10
N TYR A 58 15.85 29.79 13.78
CA TYR A 58 15.56 30.78 12.76
C TYR A 58 14.14 31.34 12.87
N VAL A 59 13.13 30.49 13.10
CA VAL A 59 11.75 30.95 13.29
C VAL A 59 11.64 31.83 14.55
N CYS A 60 12.33 31.48 15.64
CA CYS A 60 12.36 32.33 16.84
C CYS A 60 12.97 33.70 16.55
N GLU A 61 14.08 33.76 15.82
CA GLU A 61 14.72 35.02 15.43
C GLU A 61 13.81 35.86 14.51
N GLN A 62 13.09 35.22 13.58
CA GLN A 62 12.26 35.93 12.60
C GLN A 62 10.92 36.43 13.14
N LEU A 63 10.37 35.78 14.19
CA LEU A 63 9.07 36.13 14.75
C LEU A 63 9.16 36.83 16.11
N PHE A 64 10.20 36.53 16.90
CA PHE A 64 10.30 37.01 18.28
C PHE A 64 11.58 37.80 18.57
N ASP A 65 12.38 38.08 17.53
CA ASP A 65 13.63 38.84 17.60
C ASP A 65 14.64 38.32 18.65
N LYS A 66 14.59 37.02 18.95
CA LYS A 66 15.47 36.37 19.93
C LYS A 66 15.81 34.93 19.57
N PRO A 67 16.99 34.43 19.95
CA PRO A 67 17.39 33.05 19.69
C PRO A 67 16.54 32.07 20.51
N SER A 68 16.40 30.84 20.01
CA SER A 68 15.62 29.77 20.66
C SER A 68 16.06 29.45 22.10
N ALA A 69 17.33 29.70 22.44
CA ALA A 69 17.86 29.50 23.79
C ALA A 69 17.29 30.51 24.81
N ASN A 70 16.87 31.69 24.35
CA ASN A 70 16.31 32.77 25.17
C ASN A 70 14.79 32.93 24.99
N ALA A 71 14.17 32.05 24.19
CA ALA A 71 12.75 32.09 23.87
C ALA A 71 11.90 31.49 25.01
N GLU A 72 10.71 32.07 25.22
CA GLU A 72 9.71 31.53 26.14
C GLU A 72 9.16 30.19 25.64
N GLN A 73 8.55 29.40 26.52
CA GLN A 73 8.04 28.07 26.16
C GLN A 73 7.01 28.11 25.02
N TRP A 74 6.10 29.09 25.01
CA TRP A 74 5.11 29.25 23.94
C TRP A 74 5.73 29.68 22.60
N GLU A 75 6.83 30.43 22.63
CA GLU A 75 7.58 30.85 21.43
C GLU A 75 8.28 29.65 20.79
N ILE A 76 8.95 28.85 21.62
CA ILE A 76 9.56 27.58 21.20
C ILE A 76 8.48 26.61 20.68
N LEU A 77 7.33 26.54 21.34
CA LEU A 77 6.19 25.74 20.88
C LEU A 77 5.71 26.21 19.48
N THR A 78 5.55 27.52 19.28
CA THR A 78 5.17 28.12 18.00
C THR A 78 6.16 27.71 16.91
N ALA A 79 7.46 27.88 17.15
CA ALA A 79 8.51 27.53 16.22
C ALA A 79 8.56 26.02 15.90
N ARG A 80 8.36 25.14 16.90
CA ARG A 80 8.26 23.69 16.70
C ARG A 80 7.03 23.29 15.88
N MET A 81 5.89 23.93 16.12
CA MET A 81 4.68 23.71 15.33
C MET A 81 4.88 24.12 13.87
N MET A 82 5.54 25.26 13.62
CA MET A 82 5.89 25.73 12.28
C MET A 82 6.89 24.79 11.59
N GLU A 83 7.96 24.37 12.27
CA GLU A 83 8.94 23.39 11.75
C GLU A 83 8.26 22.08 11.34
N ARG A 84 7.38 21.56 12.20
CA ARG A 84 6.67 20.32 11.92
C ARG A 84 5.71 20.47 10.74
N ASN A 85 4.99 21.59 10.66
CA ASN A 85 4.14 21.91 9.51
C ASN A 85 4.94 21.99 8.21
N MET A 86 6.13 22.61 8.25
CA MET A 86 7.03 22.73 7.11
C MET A 86 7.42 21.35 6.57
N ARG A 87 7.82 20.42 7.45
CA ARG A 87 8.15 19.03 7.06
C ARG A 87 6.99 18.28 6.42
N MET A 88 5.76 18.60 6.82
CA MET A 88 4.55 17.97 6.31
C MET A 88 4.05 18.62 5.00
N GLY A 89 4.78 19.61 4.46
CA GLY A 89 4.34 20.42 3.32
C GLY A 89 3.15 21.34 3.63
N ALA A 90 2.81 21.54 4.92
CA ALA A 90 1.70 22.39 5.35
C ALA A 90 2.19 23.83 5.56
N LEU A 91 2.49 24.53 4.47
CA LEU A 91 3.19 25.81 4.51
C LEU A 91 2.33 27.04 4.85
N THR A 92 1.00 26.92 4.86
CA THR A 92 0.09 28.08 5.00
C THR A 92 -0.33 28.36 6.44
N LYS A 93 -0.62 29.63 6.74
CA LYS A 93 -1.16 30.08 8.05
C LYS A 93 -2.44 29.32 8.43
N ASP A 94 -3.36 29.13 7.49
CA ASP A 94 -4.62 28.40 7.75
C ASP A 94 -4.41 26.97 8.23
N ARG A 95 -3.35 26.31 7.75
CA ARG A 95 -3.00 24.95 8.17
C ARG A 95 -2.44 24.93 9.59
N PHE A 96 -1.71 25.98 9.98
CA PHE A 96 -1.27 26.18 11.36
C PHE A 96 -2.46 26.39 12.30
N MET A 97 -3.40 27.27 11.93
CA MET A 97 -4.56 27.59 12.77
C MET A 97 -5.51 26.40 12.99
N LYS A 98 -5.46 25.38 12.12
CA LYS A 98 -6.24 24.14 12.27
C LYS A 98 -5.59 23.11 13.20
N ARG A 99 -4.39 23.37 13.74
CA ARG A 99 -3.72 22.46 14.69
C ARG A 99 -4.36 22.58 16.07
N ASN A 100 -4.21 21.52 16.88
CA ASN A 100 -4.71 21.46 18.25
C ASN A 100 -3.72 20.72 19.14
N GLU A 101 -3.93 20.71 20.46
CA GLU A 101 -3.06 20.02 21.40
C GLU A 101 -2.91 18.51 21.08
N LYS A 102 -3.98 17.86 20.62
CA LYS A 102 -3.93 16.44 20.24
C LYS A 102 -2.95 16.21 19.09
N TRP A 103 -2.87 17.15 18.14
CA TRP A 103 -1.90 17.13 17.05
C TRP A 103 -0.47 17.32 17.57
N CYS A 104 -0.24 18.26 18.49
CA CYS A 104 1.08 18.45 19.09
C CYS A 104 1.54 17.17 19.82
N LYS A 105 0.67 16.56 20.64
CA LYS A 105 0.93 15.29 21.32
C LYS A 105 1.23 14.15 20.33
N LYS A 106 0.47 14.04 19.23
CA LYS A 106 0.68 13.02 18.17
C LYS A 106 2.10 13.09 17.57
N TYR A 107 2.63 14.30 17.40
CA TYR A 107 3.95 14.51 16.79
C TYR A 107 5.07 14.75 17.81
N ASN A 108 4.85 14.37 19.07
CA ASN A 108 5.80 14.53 20.17
C ASN A 108 6.31 15.97 20.35
N ILE A 109 5.45 16.96 20.11
CA ILE A 109 5.71 18.36 20.42
C ILE A 109 5.21 18.61 21.85
N PRO A 110 6.11 18.93 22.81
CA PRO A 110 5.71 19.26 24.18
C PRO A 110 4.73 20.43 24.16
N VAL A 111 3.56 20.25 24.79
CA VAL A 111 2.48 21.22 24.77
C VAL A 111 1.71 21.21 26.08
N ASP A 112 1.36 22.40 26.55
CA ASP A 112 0.39 22.70 27.60
C ASP A 112 -0.64 23.70 27.05
N SER A 113 -1.82 23.73 27.65
CA SER A 113 -2.96 24.49 27.12
C SER A 113 -2.70 26.00 27.09
N GLU A 114 -2.05 26.55 28.11
CA GLU A 114 -1.78 27.99 28.21
C GLU A 114 -0.80 28.45 27.13
N ASN A 115 0.34 27.76 26.98
CA ASN A 115 1.30 28.08 25.94
C ASN A 115 0.74 27.83 24.54
N PHE A 116 -0.13 26.82 24.37
CA PHE A 116 -0.78 26.56 23.09
C PHE A 116 -1.71 27.71 22.69
N GLU A 117 -2.57 28.18 23.59
CA GLU A 117 -3.46 29.32 23.34
C GLU A 117 -2.67 30.58 23.00
N ARG A 118 -1.59 30.87 23.74
CA ARG A 118 -0.69 32.01 23.44
C ARG A 118 -0.07 31.89 22.05
N ALA A 119 0.47 30.72 21.70
CA ALA A 119 1.06 30.46 20.38
C ALA A 119 0.04 30.67 19.24
N THR A 120 -1.16 30.12 19.37
CA THR A 120 -2.20 30.25 18.35
C THR A 120 -2.74 31.66 18.23
N SER A 121 -2.93 32.36 19.35
CA SER A 121 -3.42 33.75 19.37
C SER A 121 -2.38 34.68 18.73
N TYR A 122 -1.09 34.50 19.07
CA TYR A 122 -0.02 35.28 18.48
C TYR A 122 0.04 35.14 16.95
N ILE A 123 0.04 33.92 16.41
CA ILE A 123 0.04 33.71 14.96
C ILE A 123 -1.26 34.23 14.32
N GLY A 124 -2.40 34.05 15.00
CA GLY A 124 -3.70 34.52 14.56
C GLY A 124 -3.74 36.03 14.37
N GLU A 125 -3.29 36.78 15.37
CA GLU A 125 -3.48 38.22 15.50
C GLU A 125 -2.30 39.04 14.97
N ASN A 126 -1.06 38.58 15.15
CA ASN A 126 0.14 39.38 14.93
C ASN A 126 0.94 39.03 13.66
N VAL A 127 0.66 37.88 13.02
CA VAL A 127 1.41 37.43 11.83
C VAL A 127 0.50 37.40 10.60
N SER A 128 0.79 38.21 9.59
CA SER A 128 0.02 38.18 8.33
C SER A 128 0.24 36.86 7.56
N PRO A 129 -0.70 36.43 6.70
CA PRO A 129 -0.52 35.23 5.87
C PRO A 129 0.75 35.31 4.99
N GLU A 130 1.08 36.48 4.46
CA GLU A 130 2.28 36.72 3.63
C GLU A 130 3.53 36.53 4.47
N ARG A 131 3.62 37.21 5.64
CA ARG A 131 4.76 37.10 6.55
C ARG A 131 4.97 35.66 7.02
N TYR A 132 3.89 34.95 7.35
CA TYR A 132 3.95 33.54 7.74
C TYR A 132 4.55 32.69 6.62
N ASN A 133 4.03 32.83 5.39
CA ASN A 133 4.50 32.08 4.24
C ASN A 133 5.97 32.38 3.90
N ASP A 134 6.39 33.64 4.02
CA ASP A 134 7.79 34.03 3.79
C ASP A 134 8.73 33.40 4.82
N VAL A 135 8.38 33.46 6.11
CA VAL A 135 9.16 32.79 7.17
C VAL A 135 9.25 31.29 6.92
N MET A 136 8.15 30.65 6.51
CA MET A 136 8.12 29.22 6.20
C MET A 136 9.00 28.87 4.99
N LYS A 137 8.95 29.67 3.91
CA LYS A 137 9.79 29.47 2.71
C LYS A 137 11.27 29.68 3.01
N SER A 138 11.62 30.74 3.74
CA SER A 138 13.01 31.00 4.15
C SER A 138 13.54 29.94 5.11
N SER A 139 12.69 29.44 6.02
CA SER A 139 13.02 28.30 6.89
C SER A 139 13.28 27.02 6.09
N PHE A 140 12.48 26.77 5.05
CA PHE A 140 12.66 25.63 4.16
C PHE A 140 13.96 25.73 3.36
N ASP A 141 14.24 26.91 2.81
CA ASP A 141 15.48 27.19 2.08
C ASP A 141 16.72 27.05 2.98
N LEU A 142 16.65 27.58 4.22
CA LEU A 142 17.68 27.39 5.23
C LEU A 142 17.95 25.91 5.48
N ARG A 143 16.87 25.13 5.63
CA ARG A 143 16.96 23.69 5.84
C ARG A 143 17.60 22.99 4.65
N MET A 144 17.10 23.24 3.45
CA MET A 144 17.40 22.41 2.28
C MET A 144 18.66 22.81 1.53
N HIS A 145 19.00 24.10 1.52
CA HIS A 145 20.04 24.64 0.64
C HIS A 145 21.21 25.29 1.38
N LYS A 146 21.00 25.79 2.60
CA LYS A 146 22.03 26.57 3.33
C LYS A 146 22.75 25.80 4.44
N LEU A 147 22.28 24.62 4.82
CA LEU A 147 22.95 23.76 5.80
C LEU A 147 24.07 22.94 5.14
N ASP A 148 25.31 23.32 5.43
CA ASP A 148 26.51 22.59 4.97
C ASP A 148 27.10 21.75 6.12
N PHE A 149 27.26 20.45 5.85
CA PHE A 149 27.90 19.50 6.76
C PHE A 149 29.32 19.91 7.14
N ASN A 150 30.09 20.50 6.21
CA ASN A 150 31.49 20.83 6.43
C ASN A 150 31.69 22.02 7.36
N GLN A 151 30.65 22.86 7.53
CA GLN A 151 30.67 24.04 8.39
C GLN A 151 30.20 23.74 9.81
N LEU A 152 29.74 22.51 10.10
CA LEU A 152 29.29 22.11 11.43
C LEU A 152 30.47 21.79 12.35
N GLU A 153 30.32 22.13 13.63
CA GLU A 153 31.29 21.83 14.69
C GLU A 153 30.62 21.19 15.91
N GLY A 154 31.43 20.61 16.80
CA GLY A 154 30.98 20.11 18.11
C GLY A 154 29.87 19.06 18.05
N GLN A 155 28.79 19.31 18.81
CA GLN A 155 27.66 18.37 18.92
C GLN A 155 26.83 18.27 17.64
N ASP A 156 26.69 19.36 16.89
CA ASP A 156 25.87 19.37 15.67
C ASP A 156 26.54 18.56 14.55
N LYS A 157 27.88 18.58 14.47
CA LYS A 157 28.63 17.68 13.57
C LYS A 157 28.43 16.21 13.91
N LYS A 158 28.52 15.84 15.20
CA LYS A 158 28.27 14.46 15.65
C LYS A 158 26.83 14.00 15.37
N ALA A 159 25.85 14.89 15.52
CA ALA A 159 24.46 14.61 15.19
C ALA A 159 24.27 14.38 13.68
N ALA A 160 24.91 15.21 12.84
CA ALA A 160 24.89 15.03 11.39
C ALA A 160 25.59 13.72 10.95
N GLU A 161 26.70 13.34 11.57
CA GLU A 161 27.37 12.05 11.36
C GLU A 161 26.47 10.87 11.73
N THR A 162 25.74 10.97 12.84
CA THR A 162 24.74 9.97 13.25
C THR A 162 23.60 9.86 12.24
N GLY A 163 23.08 10.99 11.74
CA GLY A 163 22.06 11.00 10.68
C GLY A 163 22.57 10.36 9.39
N THR A 164 23.82 10.66 9.04
CA THR A 164 24.50 10.07 7.88
C THR A 164 24.63 8.56 8.03
N TRP A 165 24.99 8.06 9.21
CA TRP A 165 25.02 6.64 9.52
C TRP A 165 23.65 5.99 9.35
N HIS A 166 22.59 6.62 9.87
CA HIS A 166 21.23 6.10 9.74
C HIS A 166 20.78 5.98 8.29
N ILE A 167 21.08 6.97 7.44
CA ILE A 167 20.79 6.92 6.00
C ILE A 167 21.54 5.76 5.35
N LYS A 168 22.83 5.60 5.67
CA LYS A 168 23.66 4.53 5.11
C LYS A 168 23.13 3.14 5.43
N VAL A 169 22.71 2.93 6.68
CA VAL A 169 22.05 1.68 7.12
C VAL A 169 20.74 1.48 6.39
N ALA A 170 19.92 2.52 6.26
CA ALA A 170 18.64 2.45 5.55
C ALA A 170 18.83 2.07 4.07
N ILE A 171 19.82 2.65 3.37
CA ILE A 171 20.14 2.29 1.98
C ILE A 171 20.69 0.87 1.86
N ALA A 172 21.58 0.45 2.76
CA ALA A 172 22.05 -0.94 2.80
C ALA A 172 20.87 -1.91 3.00
N MET A 173 19.94 -1.56 3.89
CA MET A 173 18.72 -2.31 4.14
C MET A 173 17.80 -2.36 2.92
N VAL A 174 17.64 -1.27 2.16
CA VAL A 174 16.90 -1.29 0.88
C VAL A 174 17.47 -2.35 -0.05
N VAL A 175 18.79 -2.36 -0.25
CA VAL A 175 19.45 -3.34 -1.13
C VAL A 175 19.24 -4.76 -0.62
N PHE A 176 19.39 -4.98 0.68
CA PHE A 176 19.13 -6.29 1.29
C PHE A 176 17.69 -6.76 1.07
N VAL A 177 16.71 -5.92 1.40
CA VAL A 177 15.27 -6.25 1.33
C VAL A 177 14.82 -6.46 -0.11
N VAL A 178 15.16 -5.55 -1.03
CA VAL A 178 14.80 -5.66 -2.46
C VAL A 178 15.39 -6.93 -3.06
N PHE A 179 16.66 -7.23 -2.80
CA PHE A 179 17.28 -8.46 -3.30
C PHE A 179 16.62 -9.71 -2.71
N CYS A 180 16.36 -9.74 -1.40
CA CYS A 180 15.71 -10.88 -0.76
C CYS A 180 14.30 -11.12 -1.30
N PHE A 181 13.53 -10.05 -1.57
CA PHE A 181 12.19 -10.15 -2.14
C PHE A 181 12.19 -10.55 -3.62
N MET A 182 13.13 -10.06 -4.43
CA MET A 182 13.24 -10.46 -5.83
C MET A 182 13.72 -11.90 -6.01
N THR A 183 14.61 -12.37 -5.14
CA THR A 183 15.21 -13.72 -5.27
C THR A 183 14.51 -14.79 -4.45
N GLU A 184 13.66 -14.39 -3.49
CA GLU A 184 13.07 -15.27 -2.48
C GLU A 184 14.09 -16.21 -1.84
N CYS A 185 15.32 -15.72 -1.60
CA CYS A 185 16.40 -16.55 -1.05
C CYS A 185 16.17 -17.01 0.40
N MET A 186 15.21 -16.41 1.09
CA MET A 186 14.70 -16.81 2.39
C MET A 186 13.18 -16.54 2.46
N PRO A 187 12.44 -17.17 3.39
CA PRO A 187 11.02 -16.88 3.57
C PRO A 187 10.76 -15.39 3.79
N LEU A 188 9.75 -14.85 3.10
CA LEU A 188 9.42 -13.42 3.13
C LEU A 188 9.19 -12.87 4.57
N PRO A 189 8.50 -13.59 5.49
CA PRO A 189 8.38 -13.13 6.88
C PRO A 189 9.74 -13.06 7.60
N GLY A 190 10.69 -13.92 7.23
CA GLY A 190 12.05 -13.88 7.77
C GLY A 190 12.76 -12.59 7.40
N VAL A 191 12.59 -12.10 6.15
CA VAL A 191 13.11 -10.78 5.72
C VAL A 191 12.51 -9.67 6.60
N ALA A 192 11.21 -9.76 6.91
CA ALA A 192 10.54 -8.79 7.78
C ALA A 192 11.15 -8.73 9.18
N PHE A 193 11.57 -9.87 9.76
CA PHE A 193 12.30 -9.89 11.03
C PHE A 193 13.73 -9.35 10.90
N CYS A 194 14.43 -9.68 9.81
CA CYS A 194 15.76 -9.13 9.53
C CYS A 194 15.77 -7.60 9.53
N ILE A 195 14.72 -6.95 9.01
CA ILE A 195 14.57 -5.48 9.05
C ILE A 195 14.64 -4.97 10.49
N GLY A 196 13.83 -5.50 11.40
CA GLY A 196 13.85 -5.08 12.81
C GLY A 196 15.19 -5.35 13.49
N LEU A 197 15.80 -6.51 13.23
CA LEU A 197 17.10 -6.85 13.78
C LEU A 197 18.20 -5.91 13.28
N ILE A 198 18.26 -5.65 11.97
CA ILE A 198 19.21 -4.70 11.37
C ILE A 198 19.09 -3.34 12.04
N LEU A 199 17.87 -2.83 12.23
CA LEU A 199 17.64 -1.50 12.80
C LEU A 199 18.06 -1.39 14.27
N VAL A 200 17.85 -2.44 15.06
CA VAL A 200 18.26 -2.45 16.47
C VAL A 200 19.77 -2.62 16.60
N PHE A 201 20.39 -3.57 15.89
CA PHE A 201 21.83 -3.82 15.96
C PHE A 201 22.67 -2.68 15.40
N SER A 202 22.14 -1.92 14.44
CA SER A 202 22.79 -0.74 13.88
C SER A 202 22.60 0.55 14.71
N GLY A 203 21.75 0.50 15.74
CA GLY A 203 21.45 1.65 16.60
C GLY A 203 20.48 2.67 16.00
N VAL A 204 19.85 2.39 14.86
CA VAL A 204 18.87 3.30 14.21
C VAL A 204 17.59 3.42 15.05
N VAL A 205 17.16 2.33 15.69
CA VAL A 205 15.99 2.31 16.59
C VAL A 205 16.30 1.55 17.89
N THR A 206 15.57 1.88 18.95
CA THR A 206 15.67 1.18 20.24
C THR A 206 14.83 -0.10 20.27
N ARG A 207 15.11 -0.97 21.26
CA ARG A 207 14.32 -2.20 21.51
C ARG A 207 12.83 -1.95 21.78
N GLN A 208 12.47 -0.78 22.31
CA GLN A 208 11.07 -0.41 22.51
C GLN A 208 10.44 0.12 21.21
N GLN A 209 11.19 0.94 20.47
CA GLN A 209 10.73 1.51 19.21
C GLN A 209 10.45 0.43 18.17
N VAL A 210 11.32 -0.57 18.03
CA VAL A 210 11.13 -1.64 17.03
C VAL A 210 9.79 -2.36 17.21
N ALA A 211 9.40 -2.70 18.44
CA ALA A 211 8.15 -3.38 18.74
C ALA A 211 6.92 -2.50 18.43
N MET A 212 6.99 -1.21 18.78
CA MET A 212 5.93 -0.24 18.48
C MET A 212 5.78 0.02 16.98
N LEU A 213 6.87 -0.07 16.22
CA LEU A 213 6.86 0.17 14.77
C LEU A 213 6.22 -1.00 14.00
N TYR A 214 6.41 -2.25 14.45
CA TYR A 214 5.76 -3.43 13.87
C TYR A 214 4.23 -3.42 14.05
N TRP A 215 3.74 -3.01 15.23
CA TRP A 215 2.32 -3.09 15.59
C TRP A 215 1.55 -1.80 15.30
N SER A 216 1.40 -1.48 14.02
CA SER A 216 0.58 -0.34 13.55
C SER A 216 -0.91 -0.70 13.37
N ASP A 217 -1.79 0.31 13.27
CA ASP A 217 -3.21 0.11 12.91
C ASP A 217 -3.36 -0.62 11.57
N ALA A 218 -2.46 -0.34 10.62
CA ALA A 218 -2.38 -1.07 9.35
C ALA A 218 -2.11 -2.57 9.54
N CYS A 219 -1.19 -2.93 10.43
CA CYS A 219 -0.91 -4.33 10.75
C CYS A 219 -2.13 -5.02 11.38
N TRP A 220 -2.83 -4.33 12.30
CA TRP A 220 -4.10 -4.79 12.87
C TRP A 220 -5.18 -4.98 11.82
N PHE A 221 -5.28 -4.04 10.88
CA PHE A 221 -6.23 -4.13 9.77
C PHE A 221 -6.00 -5.33 8.90
N ILE A 222 -4.74 -5.61 8.53
CA ILE A 222 -4.42 -6.75 7.69
C ILE A 222 -4.66 -8.06 8.43
N MET A 223 -4.34 -8.13 9.73
CA MET A 223 -4.67 -9.30 10.54
C MET A 223 -6.18 -9.55 10.57
N GLY A 224 -6.97 -8.52 10.89
CA GLY A 224 -8.44 -8.62 10.92
C GLY A 224 -9.03 -8.92 9.55
N SER A 225 -8.43 -8.40 8.46
CA SER A 225 -8.91 -8.64 7.11
C SER A 225 -8.75 -10.11 6.70
N LEU A 226 -7.60 -10.73 7.03
CA LEU A 226 -7.36 -12.15 6.79
C LEU A 226 -8.23 -13.05 7.67
N MET A 227 -8.50 -12.65 8.90
CA MET A 227 -9.41 -13.37 9.81
C MET A 227 -10.85 -13.37 9.27
N PHE A 228 -11.38 -12.24 8.80
CA PHE A 228 -12.73 -12.22 8.23
C PHE A 228 -12.77 -13.03 6.91
N ALA A 229 -11.75 -12.92 6.05
CA ALA A 229 -11.69 -13.69 4.81
C ALA A 229 -11.74 -15.21 5.09
N THR A 230 -11.03 -15.66 6.12
CA THR A 230 -11.09 -17.05 6.62
C THR A 230 -12.51 -17.45 7.02
N ALA A 231 -13.25 -16.58 7.72
CA ALA A 231 -14.63 -16.84 8.11
C ALA A 231 -15.58 -16.95 6.90
N PHE A 232 -15.38 -16.14 5.87
CA PHE A 232 -16.15 -16.20 4.63
C PHE A 232 -15.94 -17.51 3.88
N VAL A 233 -14.68 -17.88 3.67
CA VAL A 233 -14.31 -19.12 2.96
C VAL A 233 -14.82 -20.35 3.73
N LYS A 234 -14.70 -20.35 5.07
CA LYS A 234 -15.19 -21.46 5.90
C LYS A 234 -16.71 -21.63 5.80
N THR A 235 -17.46 -20.53 5.80
CA THR A 235 -18.93 -20.59 5.78
C THR A 235 -19.52 -20.91 4.41
N GLY A 236 -18.75 -20.76 3.33
CA GLY A 236 -19.24 -20.98 1.97
C GLY A 236 -20.12 -19.84 1.44
N VAL A 237 -20.11 -18.67 2.10
CA VAL A 237 -20.84 -17.46 1.65
C VAL A 237 -20.31 -16.99 0.31
N ASP A 238 -18.99 -17.02 0.18
CA ASP A 238 -18.20 -16.77 -1.01
C ASP A 238 -18.69 -17.60 -2.23
N LYS A 239 -18.92 -18.92 -2.03
CA LYS A 239 -19.49 -19.81 -3.04
C LYS A 239 -20.92 -19.43 -3.40
N ARG A 240 -21.74 -19.08 -2.40
CA ARG A 240 -23.14 -18.62 -2.60
C ARG A 240 -23.23 -17.38 -3.48
N MET A 241 -22.35 -16.40 -3.24
CA MET A 241 -22.32 -15.15 -4.00
C MET A 241 -22.03 -15.39 -5.48
N CYS A 242 -21.06 -16.26 -5.78
CA CYS A 242 -20.69 -16.64 -7.14
C CYS A 242 -21.90 -17.15 -7.96
N LEU A 243 -22.79 -17.92 -7.33
CA LEU A 243 -23.90 -18.61 -8.01
C LEU A 243 -25.11 -17.74 -8.32
N MET A 244 -25.42 -16.83 -7.41
CA MET A 244 -26.54 -15.91 -7.61
C MET A 244 -26.38 -15.10 -8.91
N MET A 245 -25.13 -14.94 -9.35
CA MET A 245 -24.79 -14.20 -10.55
C MET A 245 -24.76 -15.09 -11.80
N PHE A 246 -24.33 -16.35 -11.68
CA PHE A 246 -24.41 -17.32 -12.79
C PHE A 246 -25.85 -17.72 -13.17
N LYS A 247 -26.74 -17.86 -12.19
CA LYS A 247 -28.15 -18.26 -12.41
C LYS A 247 -28.98 -17.24 -13.21
N LYS A 248 -28.49 -16.00 -13.35
CA LYS A 248 -29.18 -14.93 -14.11
C LYS A 248 -28.83 -14.91 -15.60
N LEU A 249 -28.02 -15.84 -16.10
CA LEU A 249 -27.68 -15.92 -17.52
C LEU A 249 -28.73 -16.70 -18.32
N ALA A 250 -29.39 -16.02 -19.26
CA ALA A 250 -30.32 -16.67 -20.20
C ALA A 250 -29.59 -17.56 -21.25
N VAL A 251 -28.36 -17.19 -21.65
CA VAL A 251 -27.53 -17.97 -22.59
C VAL A 251 -26.05 -17.91 -22.17
N PRO A 252 -25.50 -19.00 -21.62
CA PRO A 252 -24.11 -19.03 -21.16
C PRO A 252 -23.11 -19.19 -22.32
N ASN A 253 -22.70 -18.06 -22.90
CA ASN A 253 -21.60 -17.96 -23.86
C ASN A 253 -20.28 -17.64 -23.12
N VAL A 254 -19.14 -18.10 -23.65
CA VAL A 254 -17.79 -17.79 -23.13
C VAL A 254 -17.58 -16.30 -22.89
N ARG A 255 -18.05 -15.43 -23.79
CA ARG A 255 -17.92 -13.97 -23.63
C ARG A 255 -18.64 -13.43 -22.40
N TRP A 256 -19.85 -13.94 -22.14
CA TRP A 256 -20.65 -13.54 -20.99
C TRP A 256 -20.10 -14.10 -19.68
N ILE A 257 -19.59 -15.34 -19.72
CA ILE A 257 -18.99 -15.97 -18.54
C ILE A 257 -17.70 -15.27 -18.13
N THR A 258 -16.83 -14.93 -19.08
CA THR A 258 -15.63 -14.12 -18.78
C THR A 258 -16.00 -12.72 -18.27
N LEU A 259 -17.06 -12.09 -18.82
CA LEU A 259 -17.54 -10.81 -18.28
C LEU A 259 -17.99 -10.95 -16.83
N ILE A 260 -18.72 -12.03 -16.52
CA ILE A 260 -19.16 -12.33 -15.15
C ILE A 260 -17.98 -12.54 -14.23
N PHE A 261 -16.92 -13.25 -14.66
CA PHE A 261 -15.69 -13.34 -13.87
C PHE A 261 -15.17 -11.96 -13.49
N PHE A 262 -15.03 -11.02 -14.43
CA PHE A 262 -14.59 -9.66 -14.10
C PHE A 262 -15.59 -8.91 -13.19
N LEU A 263 -16.89 -8.97 -13.48
CA LEU A 263 -17.92 -8.28 -12.69
C LEU A 263 -18.09 -8.83 -11.26
N ILE A 264 -17.67 -10.07 -11.01
CA ILE A 264 -17.72 -10.69 -9.68
C ILE A 264 -16.38 -10.54 -8.97
N ILE A 265 -15.32 -11.04 -9.60
CA ILE A 265 -14.03 -11.22 -8.95
C ILE A 265 -13.42 -9.86 -8.66
N SER A 266 -13.51 -8.88 -9.58
CA SER A 266 -12.89 -7.57 -9.35
C SER A 266 -13.50 -6.80 -8.16
N PRO A 267 -14.84 -6.68 -8.03
CA PRO A 267 -15.42 -6.08 -6.83
C PRO A 267 -15.16 -6.88 -5.56
N LEU A 268 -15.18 -8.22 -5.62
CA LEU A 268 -14.87 -9.05 -4.46
C LEU A 268 -13.40 -8.92 -4.02
N ALA A 269 -12.47 -8.74 -4.96
CA ALA A 269 -11.04 -8.57 -4.71
C ALA A 269 -10.74 -7.27 -3.94
N ALA A 270 -11.66 -6.31 -3.92
CA ALA A 270 -11.54 -5.14 -3.05
C ALA A 270 -11.72 -5.50 -1.55
N PHE A 271 -12.27 -6.66 -1.21
CA PHE A 271 -12.58 -7.05 0.16
C PHE A 271 -11.93 -8.36 0.58
N ILE A 272 -11.87 -9.33 -0.33
CA ILE A 272 -11.30 -10.66 -0.12
C ILE A 272 -9.92 -10.67 -0.76
N SER A 273 -8.96 -11.37 -0.14
CA SER A 273 -7.61 -11.44 -0.67
C SER A 273 -7.57 -12.05 -2.08
N ASP A 274 -6.79 -11.41 -2.96
CA ASP A 274 -6.66 -11.79 -4.37
C ASP A 274 -6.33 -13.30 -4.54
N HIS A 275 -5.46 -13.84 -3.69
CA HIS A 275 -5.07 -15.25 -3.71
C HIS A 275 -6.21 -16.21 -3.34
N ALA A 276 -7.07 -15.84 -2.37
CA ALA A 276 -8.19 -16.67 -1.96
C ALA A 276 -9.23 -16.74 -3.09
N LEU A 277 -9.52 -15.59 -3.71
CA LEU A 277 -10.42 -15.54 -4.87
C LEU A 277 -9.90 -16.37 -6.03
N ALA A 278 -8.62 -16.25 -6.39
CA ALA A 278 -8.05 -17.06 -7.46
C ALA A 278 -8.18 -18.57 -7.16
N ALA A 279 -7.87 -18.99 -5.94
CA ALA A 279 -7.99 -20.40 -5.53
C ALA A 279 -9.44 -20.90 -5.54
N MET A 280 -10.41 -20.05 -5.22
CA MET A 280 -11.84 -20.40 -5.25
C MET A 280 -12.40 -20.50 -6.66
N PHE A 281 -12.05 -19.56 -7.54
CA PHE A 281 -12.61 -19.48 -8.89
C PHE A 281 -11.89 -20.41 -9.87
N LEU A 282 -10.65 -20.80 -9.58
CA LEU A 282 -9.88 -21.73 -10.42
C LEU A 282 -10.60 -23.06 -10.66
N PRO A 283 -11.08 -23.81 -9.62
CA PRO A 283 -11.88 -25.01 -9.83
C PRO A 283 -13.11 -24.79 -10.71
N ILE A 284 -13.77 -23.63 -10.58
CA ILE A 284 -14.94 -23.27 -11.40
C ILE A 284 -14.50 -23.07 -12.87
N GLY A 285 -13.42 -22.35 -13.11
CA GLY A 285 -12.84 -22.19 -14.43
C GLY A 285 -12.46 -23.54 -15.07
N MET A 286 -11.89 -24.46 -14.27
CA MET A 286 -11.51 -25.80 -14.74
C MET A 286 -12.74 -26.65 -15.06
N LEU A 287 -13.76 -26.63 -14.20
CA LEU A 287 -15.01 -27.34 -14.41
C LEU A 287 -15.72 -26.83 -15.67
N LEU A 288 -15.76 -25.51 -15.86
CA LEU A 288 -16.33 -24.89 -17.05
C LEU A 288 -15.59 -25.29 -18.32
N TYR A 289 -14.26 -25.38 -18.28
CA TYR A 289 -13.46 -25.88 -19.39
C TYR A 289 -13.75 -27.36 -19.69
N GLN A 290 -13.56 -28.24 -18.69
CA GLN A 290 -13.63 -29.69 -18.85
C GLN A 290 -15.02 -30.16 -19.32
N ASN A 291 -16.09 -29.58 -18.76
CA ASN A 291 -17.47 -29.94 -19.11
C ASN A 291 -18.00 -29.26 -20.38
N SER A 292 -17.18 -28.46 -21.06
CA SER A 292 -17.55 -27.83 -22.33
C SER A 292 -16.93 -28.50 -23.55
N LEU A 293 -15.97 -29.40 -23.34
CA LEU A 293 -15.38 -30.22 -24.38
C LEU A 293 -16.43 -31.16 -24.98
N THR A 294 -16.33 -31.42 -26.28
CA THR A 294 -17.24 -32.30 -27.03
C THR A 294 -16.44 -33.39 -27.73
N GLU A 295 -17.10 -34.44 -28.24
CA GLU A 295 -16.41 -35.46 -29.04
C GLU A 295 -15.72 -34.85 -30.28
N GLU A 296 -16.31 -33.81 -30.88
CA GLU A 296 -15.74 -33.07 -32.01
C GLU A 296 -14.55 -32.17 -31.61
N ILE A 297 -14.54 -31.65 -30.38
CA ILE A 297 -13.50 -30.77 -29.86
C ILE A 297 -13.03 -31.32 -28.50
N PRO A 298 -12.17 -32.36 -28.51
CA PRO A 298 -11.70 -32.99 -27.28
C PRO A 298 -10.69 -32.13 -26.52
N GLU A 299 -10.12 -31.08 -27.16
CA GLU A 299 -9.23 -30.12 -26.52
C GLU A 299 -9.40 -28.72 -27.12
N ASP A 300 -9.54 -27.70 -26.26
CA ASP A 300 -9.58 -26.29 -26.66
C ASP A 300 -8.70 -25.43 -25.74
N LYS A 301 -7.39 -25.44 -26.01
CA LYS A 301 -6.38 -24.72 -25.20
C LYS A 301 -6.68 -23.23 -25.07
N GLU A 302 -7.22 -22.60 -26.11
CA GLU A 302 -7.54 -21.16 -26.08
C GLU A 302 -8.71 -20.88 -25.11
N LEU A 303 -9.70 -21.78 -25.01
CA LEU A 303 -10.75 -21.67 -24.00
C LEU A 303 -10.20 -21.79 -22.58
N ALA A 304 -9.33 -22.79 -22.33
CA ALA A 304 -8.71 -22.96 -21.02
C ALA A 304 -7.90 -21.71 -20.63
N LYS A 305 -7.03 -21.24 -21.53
CA LYS A 305 -6.21 -20.04 -21.32
C LYS A 305 -7.07 -18.82 -21.00
N MET A 306 -8.13 -18.60 -21.78
CA MET A 306 -9.05 -17.48 -21.63
C MET A 306 -9.74 -17.47 -20.26
N LEU A 307 -10.24 -18.62 -19.79
CA LEU A 307 -10.92 -18.72 -18.49
C LEU A 307 -9.94 -18.49 -17.32
N MET A 308 -8.75 -19.11 -17.37
CA MET A 308 -7.75 -18.99 -16.31
C MET A 308 -7.18 -17.57 -16.21
N ILE A 309 -6.85 -16.95 -17.35
CA ILE A 309 -6.34 -15.57 -17.39
C ILE A 309 -7.40 -14.57 -16.95
N ALA A 310 -8.67 -14.77 -17.32
CA ALA A 310 -9.75 -13.90 -16.86
C ALA A 310 -9.86 -13.88 -15.34
N ILE A 311 -9.73 -15.03 -14.66
CA ILE A 311 -9.73 -15.11 -13.20
C ILE A 311 -8.56 -14.33 -12.59
N ALA A 312 -7.33 -14.56 -13.07
CA ALA A 312 -6.14 -13.90 -12.53
C ALA A 312 -6.17 -12.38 -12.75
N MET A 313 -6.53 -11.94 -13.96
CA MET A 313 -6.63 -10.52 -14.28
C MET A 313 -7.73 -9.84 -13.48
N ALA A 314 -8.88 -10.49 -13.30
CA ALA A 314 -9.97 -9.93 -12.51
C ALA A 314 -9.56 -9.71 -11.04
N CYS A 315 -8.76 -10.62 -10.45
CA CYS A 315 -8.20 -10.43 -9.11
C CYS A 315 -7.26 -9.20 -9.08
N ASN A 316 -6.28 -9.14 -9.98
CA ASN A 316 -5.27 -8.07 -9.98
C ASN A 316 -5.89 -6.67 -10.22
N ILE A 317 -6.93 -6.56 -11.05
CA ILE A 317 -7.62 -5.29 -11.34
C ILE A 317 -8.48 -4.82 -10.17
N GLY A 318 -9.05 -5.76 -9.41
CA GLY A 318 -10.01 -5.46 -8.36
C GLY A 318 -9.40 -4.95 -7.07
N GLY A 319 -8.26 -5.51 -6.67
CA GLY A 319 -7.70 -5.24 -5.34
C GLY A 319 -7.31 -3.78 -5.02
N PRO A 320 -6.98 -2.87 -5.96
CA PRO A 320 -6.85 -1.44 -5.64
C PRO A 320 -8.16 -0.77 -5.19
N GLY A 321 -9.32 -1.35 -5.48
CA GLY A 321 -10.63 -0.72 -5.36
C GLY A 321 -11.03 -0.32 -3.93
N ALA A 322 -10.50 -1.00 -2.91
CA ALA A 322 -10.72 -0.64 -1.51
C ALA A 322 -9.51 -0.98 -0.64
N PRO A 323 -9.34 -0.33 0.54
CA PRO A 323 -8.20 -0.59 1.42
C PRO A 323 -8.03 -2.06 1.81
N SER A 324 -9.12 -2.81 1.95
CA SER A 324 -9.11 -4.25 2.29
C SER A 324 -8.62 -5.17 1.17
N GLY A 325 -8.56 -4.70 -0.09
CA GLY A 325 -8.29 -5.58 -1.22
C GLY A 325 -6.84 -6.05 -1.31
N GLY A 326 -5.93 -5.26 -0.75
CA GLY A 326 -4.54 -5.66 -0.60
C GLY A 326 -3.78 -4.70 0.30
N ALA A 327 -2.77 -5.22 1.00
CA ALA A 327 -2.02 -4.43 1.95
C ALA A 327 -1.28 -3.24 1.33
N ARG A 328 -0.96 -3.30 0.03
CA ARG A 328 -0.41 -2.17 -0.74
C ARG A 328 -1.20 -0.87 -0.52
N ASN A 329 -2.53 -0.96 -0.47
CA ASN A 329 -3.40 0.20 -0.27
C ASN A 329 -3.21 0.79 1.13
N VAL A 330 -3.27 -0.06 2.15
CA VAL A 330 -3.15 0.32 3.56
C VAL A 330 -1.75 0.83 3.90
N ILE A 331 -0.72 0.23 3.31
CA ILE A 331 0.67 0.68 3.41
C ILE A 331 0.78 2.13 2.89
N MET A 332 0.26 2.41 1.69
CA MET A 332 0.28 3.76 1.13
C MET A 332 -0.55 4.77 1.93
N MET A 333 -1.72 4.37 2.43
CA MET A 333 -2.52 5.20 3.36
C MET A 333 -1.74 5.55 4.63
N THR A 334 -1.02 4.57 5.19
CA THR A 334 -0.24 4.72 6.41
C THR A 334 0.95 5.64 6.17
N TYR A 335 1.70 5.43 5.09
CA TYR A 335 2.82 6.30 4.72
C TYR A 335 2.38 7.74 4.50
N LEU A 336 1.31 7.95 3.75
CA LEU A 336 0.79 9.29 3.53
C LEU A 336 0.40 10.00 4.86
N THR A 337 -0.18 9.25 5.80
CA THR A 337 -0.54 9.76 7.13
C THR A 337 0.66 10.02 8.02
N ASP A 338 1.64 9.12 8.03
CA ASP A 338 2.81 9.20 8.92
C ASP A 338 3.79 10.27 8.44
N MET A 339 4.05 10.33 7.12
CA MET A 339 5.03 11.20 6.50
C MET A 339 4.49 12.64 6.34
N PHE A 340 3.26 12.78 5.86
CA PHE A 340 2.68 14.09 5.50
C PHE A 340 1.45 14.49 6.34
N GLY A 341 0.94 13.59 7.20
CA GLY A 341 -0.27 13.85 8.00
C GLY A 341 -1.55 13.92 7.21
N PHE A 342 -1.53 13.48 5.95
CA PHE A 342 -2.74 13.39 5.14
C PHE A 342 -3.40 12.05 5.38
N ASP A 343 -4.53 12.12 6.06
CA ASP A 343 -5.31 10.95 6.37
C ASP A 343 -6.40 10.70 5.30
N ILE A 344 -6.37 9.52 4.69
CA ILE A 344 -7.42 9.03 3.79
C ILE A 344 -8.32 8.07 4.56
N GLY A 345 -9.62 8.37 4.62
CA GLY A 345 -10.61 7.44 5.19
C GLY A 345 -10.91 6.27 4.25
N TYR A 346 -11.46 5.17 4.78
CA TYR A 346 -11.82 4.01 3.97
C TYR A 346 -12.78 4.37 2.82
N PHE A 347 -13.89 5.04 3.14
CA PHE A 347 -14.86 5.49 2.14
C PHE A 347 -14.23 6.40 1.08
N GLN A 348 -13.35 7.31 1.52
CA GLN A 348 -12.66 8.22 0.63
C GLN A 348 -11.81 7.45 -0.38
N TRP A 349 -10.97 6.52 0.07
CA TRP A 349 -10.16 5.66 -0.80
C TRP A 349 -11.02 4.96 -1.87
N VAL A 350 -12.10 4.31 -1.44
CA VAL A 350 -13.02 3.59 -2.32
C VAL A 350 -13.55 4.50 -3.43
N THR A 351 -13.98 5.71 -3.08
CA THR A 351 -14.51 6.65 -4.09
C THR A 351 -13.47 7.13 -5.10
N TYR A 352 -12.18 7.20 -4.75
CA TYR A 352 -11.12 7.56 -5.69
C TYR A 352 -10.67 6.38 -6.57
N CYS A 353 -10.60 5.17 -6.02
CA CYS A 353 -10.02 4.01 -6.69
C CYS A 353 -11.04 3.15 -7.48
N ILE A 354 -12.32 3.10 -7.09
CA ILE A 354 -13.35 2.34 -7.83
C ILE A 354 -13.47 2.74 -9.31
N PRO A 355 -13.43 4.02 -9.70
CA PRO A 355 -13.52 4.41 -11.11
C PRO A 355 -12.45 3.73 -11.98
N PHE A 356 -11.22 3.57 -11.48
CA PHE A 356 -10.18 2.81 -12.16
C PHE A 356 -10.62 1.36 -12.40
N VAL A 357 -11.14 0.68 -11.37
CA VAL A 357 -11.62 -0.72 -11.46
C VAL A 357 -12.76 -0.83 -12.49
N ILE A 358 -13.73 0.09 -12.44
CA ILE A 358 -14.88 0.12 -13.36
C ILE A 358 -14.43 0.28 -14.81
N ILE A 359 -13.43 1.12 -15.08
CA ILE A 359 -12.88 1.33 -16.43
C ILE A 359 -12.06 0.12 -16.89
N MET A 360 -11.28 -0.49 -15.99
CA MET A 360 -10.42 -1.62 -16.33
C MET A 360 -11.18 -2.91 -16.61
N ILE A 361 -12.32 -3.16 -15.94
CA ILE A 361 -13.17 -4.34 -16.19
C ILE A 361 -13.50 -4.53 -17.69
N PRO A 362 -14.15 -3.58 -18.38
CA PRO A 362 -14.49 -3.75 -19.80
C PRO A 362 -13.26 -3.75 -20.71
N LEU A 363 -12.21 -2.99 -20.38
CA LEU A 363 -10.98 -2.95 -21.18
C LEU A 363 -10.26 -4.30 -21.17
N THR A 364 -10.08 -4.89 -20.00
CA THR A 364 -9.42 -6.20 -19.89
C THR A 364 -10.32 -7.32 -20.38
N TRP A 365 -11.63 -7.24 -20.14
CA TRP A 365 -12.58 -8.18 -20.73
C TRP A 365 -12.49 -8.18 -22.26
N LEU A 366 -12.46 -7.01 -22.89
CA LEU A 366 -12.32 -6.87 -24.34
C LEU A 366 -10.97 -7.42 -24.82
N ALA A 367 -9.88 -7.11 -24.12
CA ALA A 367 -8.55 -7.61 -24.45
C ALA A 367 -8.49 -9.14 -24.39
N VAL A 368 -9.01 -9.76 -23.32
CA VAL A 368 -9.07 -11.23 -23.18
C VAL A 368 -9.90 -11.85 -24.30
N ASN A 369 -11.06 -11.26 -24.63
CA ASN A 369 -11.97 -11.79 -25.66
C ASN A 369 -11.50 -11.56 -27.10
N THR A 370 -10.58 -10.63 -27.34
CA THR A 370 -10.00 -10.37 -28.66
C THR A 370 -8.70 -11.13 -28.88
N LEU A 371 -7.90 -11.29 -27.82
CA LEU A 371 -6.62 -11.99 -27.87
C LEU A 371 -6.80 -13.51 -27.89
N PHE A 372 -7.64 -14.08 -27.01
CA PHE A 372 -7.86 -15.52 -26.95
C PHE A 372 -9.08 -15.92 -27.77
N LYS A 373 -8.90 -16.90 -28.67
CA LYS A 373 -9.91 -17.26 -29.68
C LYS A 373 -10.34 -18.73 -29.55
N PRO A 374 -11.23 -19.05 -28.60
CA PRO A 374 -11.70 -20.43 -28.41
C PRO A 374 -12.56 -20.90 -29.58
N ARG A 375 -12.52 -22.21 -29.84
CA ARG A 375 -13.38 -22.89 -30.81
C ARG A 375 -14.77 -23.12 -30.21
N ILE A 376 -14.83 -23.53 -28.95
CA ILE A 376 -16.07 -23.70 -28.19
C ILE A 376 -16.57 -22.33 -27.72
N LYS A 377 -17.82 -21.99 -28.06
CA LYS A 377 -18.44 -20.70 -27.69
C LYS A 377 -19.60 -20.82 -26.69
N SER A 378 -20.20 -22.01 -26.60
CA SER A 378 -21.30 -22.28 -25.67
C SER A 378 -20.78 -23.08 -24.49
N LEU A 379 -21.03 -22.57 -23.27
CA LEU A 379 -20.69 -23.25 -22.01
C LEU A 379 -21.97 -23.77 -21.32
N ALA A 380 -23.10 -23.82 -22.05
CA ALA A 380 -24.39 -24.28 -21.51
C ALA A 380 -24.38 -25.68 -20.89
N PRO A 381 -23.67 -26.69 -21.44
CA PRO A 381 -23.55 -27.99 -20.79
C PRO A 381 -22.84 -27.89 -19.43
N ALA A 382 -21.72 -27.19 -19.36
CA ALA A 382 -20.95 -27.02 -18.13
C ALA A 382 -21.69 -26.23 -17.05
N MET A 383 -22.44 -25.20 -17.45
CA MET A 383 -23.27 -24.42 -16.52
C MET A 383 -24.35 -25.25 -15.84
N ARG A 384 -25.01 -26.17 -16.57
CA ARG A 384 -26.02 -27.06 -15.98
C ARG A 384 -25.41 -27.99 -14.93
N HIS A 385 -24.18 -28.46 -15.16
CA HIS A 385 -23.45 -29.27 -14.19
C HIS A 385 -23.09 -28.46 -12.93
N LEU A 386 -22.60 -27.23 -13.11
CA LEU A 386 -22.29 -26.32 -12.01
C LEU A 386 -23.54 -26.00 -11.16
N GLU A 387 -24.68 -25.74 -11.81
CA GLU A 387 -25.95 -25.52 -11.12
C GLU A 387 -26.39 -26.75 -10.31
N ALA A 388 -26.19 -27.96 -10.83
CA ALA A 388 -26.56 -29.21 -10.18
C ALA A 388 -25.68 -29.54 -8.97
N GLU A 389 -24.36 -29.37 -9.07
CA GLU A 389 -23.45 -29.58 -7.93
C GLU A 389 -23.77 -28.66 -6.76
N ILE A 390 -24.31 -27.49 -7.08
CA ILE A 390 -24.43 -26.42 -6.11
C ILE A 390 -25.85 -26.27 -5.57
N GLY A 391 -26.86 -26.72 -6.31
CA GLY A 391 -28.18 -27.02 -5.74
C GLY A 391 -28.09 -27.93 -4.51
N LYS A 392 -27.04 -28.76 -4.41
CA LYS A 392 -26.75 -29.61 -3.23
C LYS A 392 -26.38 -28.81 -1.97
N MET A 393 -25.99 -27.54 -2.06
CA MET A 393 -25.64 -26.71 -0.89
C MET A 393 -26.87 -26.27 -0.06
N GLY A 394 -28.10 -26.45 -0.55
CA GLY A 394 -29.33 -26.16 0.19
C GLY A 394 -29.56 -24.67 0.51
N LYS A 395 -30.46 -24.39 1.48
CA LYS A 395 -30.81 -23.03 1.94
C LYS A 395 -29.71 -22.39 2.81
N TRP A 396 -29.75 -21.07 2.97
CA TRP A 396 -28.84 -20.32 3.85
C TRP A 396 -28.84 -20.90 5.27
N ASN A 397 -27.65 -21.17 5.81
CA ASN A 397 -27.50 -21.62 7.19
C ASN A 397 -27.21 -20.43 8.14
N ARG A 398 -27.36 -20.66 9.45
CA ARG A 398 -27.16 -19.61 10.46
C ARG A 398 -25.75 -19.00 10.40
N SER A 399 -24.71 -19.81 10.23
CA SER A 399 -23.33 -19.33 10.16
C SER A 399 -23.07 -18.43 8.96
N GLN A 400 -23.68 -18.72 7.80
CA GLN A 400 -23.61 -17.90 6.60
C GLN A 400 -24.33 -16.56 6.79
N ILE A 401 -25.51 -16.57 7.41
CA ILE A 401 -26.27 -15.35 7.70
C ILE A 401 -25.49 -14.45 8.66
N TRP A 402 -25.03 -15.00 9.79
CA TRP A 402 -24.20 -14.24 10.74
C TRP A 402 -22.92 -13.72 10.10
N ALA A 403 -22.31 -14.50 9.19
CA ALA A 403 -21.11 -14.06 8.54
C ALA A 403 -21.30 -12.83 7.65
N VAL A 404 -22.42 -12.78 6.92
CA VAL A 404 -22.82 -11.61 6.12
C VAL A 404 -23.21 -10.43 7.01
N ILE A 405 -23.97 -10.66 8.08
CA ILE A 405 -24.39 -9.58 9.01
C ILE A 405 -23.17 -8.89 9.62
N ILE A 406 -22.25 -9.67 10.20
CA ILE A 406 -21.03 -9.13 10.83
C ILE A 406 -20.21 -8.36 9.80
N PHE A 407 -20.06 -8.90 8.58
CA PHE A 407 -19.35 -8.20 7.51
C PHE A 407 -19.98 -6.87 7.13
N VAL A 408 -21.30 -6.82 6.97
CA VAL A 408 -22.02 -5.58 6.63
C VAL A 408 -21.83 -4.55 7.75
N VAL A 409 -21.90 -4.97 9.01
CA VAL A 409 -21.65 -4.09 10.17
C VAL A 409 -20.20 -3.58 10.17
N MET A 410 -19.21 -4.44 9.88
CA MET A 410 -17.81 -4.04 9.77
C MET A 410 -17.59 -3.02 8.65
N VAL A 411 -18.10 -3.28 7.45
CA VAL A 411 -18.00 -2.37 6.29
C VAL A 411 -18.67 -1.03 6.61
N TRP A 412 -19.83 -1.06 7.24
CA TRP A 412 -20.50 0.14 7.72
C TRP A 412 -19.65 0.91 8.73
N GLY A 413 -19.01 0.20 9.67
CA GLY A 413 -18.05 0.77 10.62
C GLY A 413 -16.89 1.47 9.92
N TRP A 414 -16.25 0.83 8.93
CA TRP A 414 -15.16 1.46 8.16
C TRP A 414 -15.61 2.70 7.39
N PHE A 415 -16.82 2.70 6.84
CA PHE A 415 -17.34 3.83 6.07
C PHE A 415 -17.69 5.03 6.97
N THR A 416 -18.15 4.75 8.19
CA THR A 416 -18.63 5.77 9.15
C THR A 416 -17.58 6.20 10.16
N GLU A 417 -16.47 5.49 10.34
CA GLU A 417 -15.43 5.74 11.35
C GLU A 417 -15.00 7.21 11.41
N LYS A 418 -14.53 7.75 10.27
CA LYS A 418 -14.03 9.13 10.18
C LYS A 418 -15.15 10.15 10.41
N LEU A 419 -16.37 9.86 9.96
CA LEU A 419 -17.54 10.71 10.14
C LEU A 419 -17.93 10.79 11.62
N PHE A 420 -18.07 9.64 12.29
CA PHE A 420 -18.44 9.57 13.70
C PHE A 420 -17.38 10.12 14.64
N PHE A 421 -16.10 9.96 14.30
CA PHE A 421 -15.02 10.65 14.99
C PHE A 421 -15.16 12.18 14.86
N ASN A 422 -15.40 12.69 13.65
CA ASN A 422 -15.58 14.13 13.42
C ASN A 422 -16.84 14.69 14.10
N MET A 423 -17.89 13.87 14.25
CA MET A 423 -19.11 14.22 14.98
C MET A 423 -18.94 14.16 16.51
N GLY A 424 -17.80 13.68 17.02
CA GLY A 424 -17.56 13.54 18.46
C GLY A 424 -18.23 12.33 19.12
N ILE A 425 -18.81 11.41 18.35
CA ILE A 425 -19.41 10.18 18.87
C ILE A 425 -18.32 9.26 19.44
N TYR A 426 -17.20 9.14 18.74
CA TYR A 426 -16.03 8.41 19.24
C TYR A 426 -15.06 9.38 19.93
N PRO A 427 -14.65 9.10 21.17
CA PRO A 427 -13.72 9.98 21.91
C PRO A 427 -12.32 9.98 21.29
N VAL A 428 -11.98 8.90 20.60
CA VAL A 428 -10.72 8.68 19.90
C VAL A 428 -11.00 8.13 18.52
N ARG A 429 -10.06 8.38 17.60
CA ARG A 429 -10.11 7.78 16.28
C ARG A 429 -9.84 6.29 16.40
N LEU A 430 -10.80 5.46 16.00
CA LEU A 430 -10.69 4.01 16.16
C LEU A 430 -9.72 3.41 15.14
N GLY A 431 -9.60 4.01 13.96
CA GLY A 431 -8.81 3.45 12.87
C GLY A 431 -9.51 2.25 12.21
N ILE A 432 -8.98 1.83 11.07
CA ILE A 432 -9.56 0.73 10.31
C ILE A 432 -9.19 -0.62 10.93
N GLY A 433 -8.02 -0.70 11.57
CA GLY A 433 -7.49 -1.93 12.15
C GLY A 433 -8.26 -2.42 13.36
N VAL A 434 -8.61 -1.52 14.27
CA VAL A 434 -9.43 -1.85 15.45
C VAL A 434 -10.79 -2.43 15.02
N ILE A 435 -11.44 -1.82 14.02
CA ILE A 435 -12.73 -2.32 13.50
C ILE A 435 -12.57 -3.70 12.85
N ALA A 436 -11.47 -3.93 12.14
CA ALA A 436 -11.19 -5.22 11.51
C ALA A 436 -11.06 -6.36 12.56
N VAL A 437 -10.28 -6.12 13.61
CA VAL A 437 -10.06 -7.09 14.70
C VAL A 437 -11.32 -7.26 15.54
N ALA A 438 -12.08 -6.19 15.81
CA ALA A 438 -13.37 -6.28 16.49
C ALA A 438 -14.35 -7.19 15.71
N GLY A 439 -14.35 -7.10 14.39
CA GLY A 439 -15.09 -7.99 13.51
C GLY A 439 -14.65 -9.46 13.63
N ALA A 440 -13.34 -9.71 13.61
CA ALA A 440 -12.79 -11.05 13.84
C ALA A 440 -13.21 -11.64 15.21
N VAL A 441 -13.22 -10.82 16.26
CA VAL A 441 -13.72 -11.23 17.57
C VAL A 441 -15.23 -11.50 17.52
N ALA A 442 -16.02 -10.68 16.81
CA ALA A 442 -17.45 -10.91 16.65
C ALA A 442 -17.76 -12.25 15.96
N TYR A 443 -16.96 -12.69 14.99
CA TYR A 443 -17.09 -14.02 14.39
C TYR A 443 -16.87 -15.17 15.37
N LEU A 444 -15.91 -15.02 16.30
CA LEU A 444 -15.67 -15.98 17.38
C LEU A 444 -16.88 -16.04 18.33
N LEU A 445 -17.38 -14.88 18.75
CA LEU A 445 -18.53 -14.76 19.65
C LEU A 445 -19.82 -15.32 19.03
N ALA A 446 -20.01 -15.13 17.72
CA ALA A 446 -21.16 -15.67 16.99
C ALA A 446 -21.05 -17.18 16.66
N GLY A 447 -19.94 -17.84 17.03
CA GLY A 447 -19.72 -19.26 16.76
C GLY A 447 -19.54 -19.60 15.27
N VAL A 448 -19.18 -18.61 14.44
CA VAL A 448 -18.90 -18.83 13.00
C VAL A 448 -17.55 -19.52 12.82
N VAL A 449 -16.58 -19.11 13.63
CA VAL A 449 -15.21 -19.64 13.67
C VAL A 449 -14.80 -19.91 15.12
N ASN A 450 -13.84 -20.80 15.30
CA ASN A 450 -13.08 -20.96 16.53
C ASN A 450 -11.64 -20.46 16.32
N TRP A 451 -10.88 -20.29 17.39
CA TRP A 451 -9.49 -19.79 17.29
C TRP A 451 -8.60 -20.68 16.43
N ARG A 452 -8.82 -22.00 16.42
CA ARG A 452 -8.03 -22.93 15.62
C ARG A 452 -8.29 -22.76 14.12
N ASP A 453 -9.49 -22.35 13.73
CA ASP A 453 -9.77 -21.95 12.35
C ASP A 453 -8.89 -20.75 11.95
N TYR A 454 -8.74 -19.74 12.81
CA TYR A 454 -7.84 -18.62 12.54
C TYR A 454 -6.38 -19.04 12.56
N HIS A 455 -5.95 -19.80 13.56
CA HIS A 455 -4.57 -20.24 13.66
C HIS A 455 -4.09 -21.02 12.42
N GLN A 456 -4.96 -21.88 11.86
CA GLN A 456 -4.60 -22.75 10.74
C GLN A 456 -4.80 -22.13 9.36
N ASN A 457 -5.77 -21.23 9.19
CA ASN A 457 -6.17 -20.73 7.87
C ASN A 457 -5.80 -19.26 7.65
N VAL A 458 -5.47 -18.49 8.69
CA VAL A 458 -4.90 -17.16 8.53
C VAL A 458 -3.41 -17.29 8.23
N ASP A 459 -2.96 -16.61 7.18
CA ASP A 459 -1.55 -16.49 6.87
C ASP A 459 -0.88 -15.46 7.79
N TRP A 460 -0.35 -15.92 8.91
CA TRP A 460 0.38 -15.07 9.85
C TRP A 460 1.71 -14.55 9.29
N GLY A 461 2.27 -15.25 8.30
CA GLY A 461 3.48 -14.79 7.60
C GLY A 461 3.21 -13.49 6.86
N VAL A 462 2.05 -13.39 6.20
CA VAL A 462 1.58 -12.17 5.54
C VAL A 462 1.44 -11.01 6.54
N VAL A 463 0.89 -11.24 7.73
CA VAL A 463 0.79 -10.20 8.78
C VAL A 463 2.18 -9.65 9.15
N TRP A 464 3.14 -10.54 9.41
CA TRP A 464 4.52 -10.14 9.73
C TRP A 464 5.25 -9.47 8.58
N LEU A 465 5.02 -9.93 7.35
CA LEU A 465 5.57 -9.33 6.15
C LEU A 465 5.17 -7.85 6.05
N TYR A 466 3.90 -7.55 6.30
CA TYR A 466 3.41 -6.17 6.26
C TYR A 466 3.83 -5.35 7.46
N ALA A 467 3.93 -5.95 8.64
CA ALA A 467 4.54 -5.31 9.78
C ALA A 467 5.98 -4.86 9.45
N GLY A 468 6.75 -5.74 8.78
CA GLY A 468 8.09 -5.46 8.24
C GLY A 468 8.13 -4.36 7.19
N ALA A 469 7.16 -4.35 6.27
CA ALA A 469 7.00 -3.28 5.28
C ALA A 469 6.79 -1.91 5.95
N ILE A 470 5.88 -1.81 6.93
CA ILE A 470 5.59 -0.54 7.60
C ILE A 470 6.81 0.01 8.34
N ILE A 471 7.52 -0.83 9.12
CA ILE A 471 8.75 -0.39 9.79
C ILE A 471 9.81 0.01 8.77
N PHE A 472 9.98 -0.74 7.69
CA PHE A 472 10.90 -0.42 6.60
C PHE A 472 10.65 0.98 6.04
N GLY A 473 9.42 1.29 5.61
CA GLY A 473 9.14 2.60 5.03
C GLY A 473 9.22 3.74 6.03
N ARG A 474 8.76 3.54 7.28
CA ARG A 474 8.92 4.53 8.36
C ARG A 474 10.38 4.83 8.63
N THR A 475 11.25 3.82 8.61
CA THR A 475 12.69 4.05 8.75
C THR A 475 13.24 4.83 7.56
N LEU A 476 12.88 4.48 6.31
CA LEU A 476 13.38 5.24 5.15
C LEU A 476 13.01 6.72 5.22
N ASP A 477 11.79 7.03 5.66
CA ASP A 477 11.35 8.40 5.85
C ASP A 477 12.07 9.11 7.00
N THR A 478 12.04 8.52 8.19
CA THR A 478 12.57 9.15 9.42
C THR A 478 14.07 9.38 9.39
N THR A 479 14.80 8.53 8.67
CA THR A 479 16.25 8.68 8.45
C THR A 479 16.58 9.68 7.35
N GLY A 480 15.65 9.98 6.44
CA GLY A 480 15.87 10.81 5.26
C GLY A 480 16.39 10.04 4.04
N ALA A 481 16.56 8.72 4.13
CA ALA A 481 16.96 7.88 3.00
C ALA A 481 15.95 7.91 1.84
N ALA A 482 14.64 7.93 2.15
CA ALA A 482 13.59 8.05 1.14
C ALA A 482 13.68 9.39 0.39
N TYR A 483 13.95 10.49 1.10
CA TYR A 483 14.15 11.80 0.50
C TYR A 483 15.38 11.83 -0.41
N TRP A 484 16.51 11.27 0.05
CA TRP A 484 17.73 11.20 -0.76
C TRP A 484 17.54 10.41 -2.07
N LEU A 485 16.85 9.27 -2.00
CA LEU A 485 16.51 8.48 -3.18
C LEU A 485 15.55 9.24 -4.12
N ALA A 486 14.52 9.87 -3.56
CA ALA A 486 13.55 10.65 -4.31
C ALA A 486 14.20 11.83 -5.06
N ASP A 487 15.02 12.62 -4.36
CA ASP A 487 15.77 13.75 -4.92
C ASP A 487 16.70 13.28 -6.05
N SER A 488 17.39 12.16 -5.85
CA SER A 488 18.25 11.56 -6.88
C SER A 488 17.48 11.15 -8.14
N VAL A 489 16.28 10.58 -7.99
CA VAL A 489 15.42 10.19 -9.12
C VAL A 489 14.86 11.42 -9.83
N VAL A 490 14.38 12.42 -9.08
CA VAL A 490 13.84 13.68 -9.66
C VAL A 490 14.92 14.39 -10.47
N GLN A 491 16.13 14.53 -9.94
CA GLN A 491 17.26 15.14 -10.65
C GLN A 491 17.65 14.37 -11.92
N MET A 492 17.59 13.03 -11.89
CA MET A 492 17.84 12.19 -13.07
C MET A 492 16.77 12.38 -14.14
N LEU A 493 15.51 12.64 -13.75
CA LEU A 493 14.38 12.81 -14.67
C LEU A 493 14.21 14.24 -15.19
N ALA A 494 14.79 15.24 -14.53
CA ALA A 494 14.71 16.65 -14.90
C ALA A 494 15.16 16.95 -16.34
N PRO A 495 16.27 16.38 -16.87
CA PRO A 495 16.65 16.59 -18.27
C PRO A 495 15.62 16.10 -19.30
N PHE A 496 14.73 15.19 -18.90
CA PHE A 496 13.68 14.65 -19.76
C PHE A 496 12.33 15.37 -19.61
N GLY A 497 12.25 16.41 -18.77
CA GLY A 497 11.00 17.09 -18.43
C GLY A 497 10.01 16.20 -17.66
N MET A 498 10.51 15.14 -17.02
CA MET A 498 9.72 14.15 -16.28
C MET A 498 9.87 14.30 -14.76
N ASP A 499 10.29 15.48 -14.30
CA ASP A 499 10.52 15.84 -12.90
C ASP A 499 9.28 16.45 -12.21
N HIS A 500 8.21 16.76 -12.94
CA HIS A 500 7.02 17.38 -12.38
C HIS A 500 5.69 16.80 -12.88
N GLY A 501 4.63 17.00 -12.09
CA GLY A 501 3.23 16.76 -12.47
C GLY A 501 2.91 15.33 -12.94
N LEU A 502 2.07 15.21 -13.96
CA LEU A 502 1.61 13.92 -14.50
C LEU A 502 2.74 13.07 -15.13
N PRO A 503 3.72 13.64 -15.88
CA PRO A 503 4.86 12.87 -16.38
C PRO A 503 5.65 12.15 -15.27
N LEU A 504 5.93 12.83 -14.17
CA LEU A 504 6.61 12.22 -13.01
C LEU A 504 5.82 11.04 -12.45
N MET A 505 4.50 11.20 -12.29
CA MET A 505 3.62 10.15 -11.80
C MET A 505 3.57 8.96 -12.77
N LEU A 506 3.55 9.21 -14.09
CA LEU A 506 3.61 8.14 -15.10
C LEU A 506 4.90 7.34 -15.01
N THR A 507 6.06 8.01 -14.93
CA THR A 507 7.36 7.34 -14.81
C THR A 507 7.46 6.54 -13.51
N SER A 508 6.96 7.11 -12.41
CA SER A 508 6.95 6.44 -11.11
C SER A 508 6.02 5.22 -11.08
N ASN A 509 4.83 5.34 -11.67
CA ASN A 509 3.90 4.22 -11.84
C ASN A 509 4.50 3.14 -12.73
N GLY A 510 5.14 3.51 -13.84
CA GLY A 510 5.83 2.60 -14.73
C GLY A 510 6.92 1.81 -13.99
N LEU A 511 7.77 2.48 -13.22
CA LEU A 511 8.78 1.81 -12.40
C LEU A 511 8.15 0.86 -11.38
N THR A 512 7.11 1.31 -10.67
CA THR A 512 6.37 0.49 -9.70
C THR A 512 5.76 -0.74 -10.36
N ALA A 513 5.19 -0.56 -11.55
CA ALA A 513 4.55 -1.60 -12.34
C ALA A 513 5.57 -2.57 -12.95
N VAL A 514 6.81 -2.16 -13.23
CA VAL A 514 7.89 -3.10 -13.58
C VAL A 514 8.29 -3.92 -12.36
N LEU A 515 8.52 -3.25 -11.22
CA LEU A 515 8.96 -3.92 -9.98
C LEU A 515 7.96 -4.96 -9.49
N THR A 516 6.66 -4.69 -9.54
CA THR A 516 5.63 -5.66 -9.12
C THR A 516 5.51 -6.89 -10.04
N ASN A 517 6.08 -6.85 -11.25
CA ASN A 517 6.19 -8.07 -12.06
C ASN A 517 7.34 -8.97 -11.59
N LEU A 518 8.33 -8.40 -10.88
CA LEU A 518 9.53 -9.08 -10.40
C LEU A 518 9.44 -9.51 -8.92
N MET A 519 8.53 -8.92 -8.15
CA MET A 519 8.29 -9.23 -6.74
C MET A 519 6.81 -9.03 -6.39
N ALA A 520 6.36 -9.57 -5.26
CA ALA A 520 4.98 -9.41 -4.81
C ALA A 520 4.57 -7.93 -4.62
N ASP A 521 3.30 -7.65 -4.92
CA ASP A 521 2.67 -6.32 -4.94
C ASP A 521 2.78 -5.51 -3.64
N GLY A 522 2.62 -6.14 -2.49
CA GLY A 522 2.75 -5.53 -1.17
C GLY A 522 4.18 -5.07 -0.88
N PRO A 523 5.19 -5.98 -0.96
CA PRO A 523 6.60 -5.63 -0.92
C PRO A 523 7.02 -4.54 -1.92
N ALA A 524 6.51 -4.59 -3.16
CA ALA A 524 6.79 -3.56 -4.17
C ALA A 524 6.32 -2.18 -3.68
N ALA A 525 5.05 -2.07 -3.24
CA ALA A 525 4.51 -0.82 -2.68
C ALA A 525 5.25 -0.35 -1.43
N ALA A 526 5.67 -1.28 -0.56
CA ALA A 526 6.45 -0.97 0.63
C ALA A 526 7.82 -0.38 0.29
N ALA A 527 8.46 -0.90 -0.76
CA ALA A 527 9.77 -0.47 -1.23
C ALA A 527 9.74 0.90 -1.89
N VAL A 528 8.83 1.09 -2.86
CA VAL A 528 8.75 2.33 -3.65
C VAL A 528 7.95 3.43 -2.97
N GLY A 529 6.97 3.08 -2.13
CA GLY A 529 6.03 4.01 -1.50
C GLY A 529 6.69 5.23 -0.85
N PRO A 530 7.67 5.07 0.05
CA PRO A 530 8.34 6.20 0.69
C PRO A 530 9.07 7.09 -0.32
N ILE A 531 9.65 6.51 -1.38
CA ILE A 531 10.37 7.24 -2.43
C ILE A 531 9.36 8.05 -3.26
N THR A 532 8.31 7.40 -3.76
CA THR A 532 7.26 8.04 -4.58
C THR A 532 6.56 9.20 -3.85
N LEU A 533 6.26 9.03 -2.55
CA LEU A 533 5.66 10.08 -1.75
C LEU A 533 6.63 11.22 -1.45
N ASN A 534 7.91 10.94 -1.20
CA ASN A 534 8.91 12.00 -1.08
C ASN A 534 9.11 12.75 -2.40
N MET A 535 9.09 12.07 -3.56
CA MET A 535 9.12 12.75 -4.87
C MET A 535 7.93 13.71 -5.01
N ALA A 536 6.72 13.28 -4.65
CA ALA A 536 5.55 14.14 -4.65
C ALA A 536 5.67 15.33 -3.67
N GLY A 537 6.24 15.11 -2.48
CA GLY A 537 6.48 16.16 -1.50
C GLY A 537 7.54 17.18 -1.90
N ILE A 538 8.54 16.77 -2.68
CA ILE A 538 9.59 17.65 -3.21
C ILE A 538 9.02 18.56 -4.30
N VAL A 539 8.27 17.98 -5.24
CA VAL A 539 7.85 18.65 -6.47
C VAL A 539 6.58 19.49 -6.26
N HIS A 540 5.62 18.96 -5.49
CA HIS A 540 4.31 19.57 -5.28
C HIS A 540 3.93 19.55 -3.78
N PRO A 541 4.66 20.29 -2.93
CA PRO A 541 4.47 20.26 -1.49
C PRO A 541 3.08 20.74 -1.07
N GLY A 542 2.37 19.90 -0.32
CA GLY A 542 1.10 20.28 0.31
C GLY A 542 -0.10 20.37 -0.63
N THR A 543 0.01 19.92 -1.88
CA THR A 543 -1.07 19.91 -2.87
C THR A 543 -1.81 18.56 -2.91
N THR A 544 -2.84 18.46 -3.75
CA THR A 544 -3.53 17.20 -4.05
C THR A 544 -2.62 16.15 -4.70
N PHE A 545 -1.41 16.50 -5.16
CA PHE A 545 -0.48 15.54 -5.76
C PHE A 545 -0.06 14.42 -4.80
N LEU A 546 0.12 14.73 -3.51
CA LEU A 546 0.52 13.75 -2.49
C LEU A 546 -0.47 12.57 -2.34
N PRO A 547 -1.76 12.80 -2.04
CA PRO A 547 -2.73 11.70 -1.96
C PRO A 547 -2.91 10.99 -3.30
N PHE A 548 -2.83 11.70 -4.42
CA PHE A 548 -2.95 11.09 -5.75
C PHE A 548 -1.77 10.18 -6.07
N MET A 549 -0.54 10.61 -5.75
CA MET A 549 0.65 9.77 -5.85
C MET A 549 0.50 8.52 -4.99
N ALA A 550 0.02 8.65 -3.75
CA ALA A 550 -0.20 7.52 -2.85
C ALA A 550 -1.13 6.46 -3.45
N MET A 551 -2.29 6.88 -3.97
CA MET A 551 -3.27 6.01 -4.61
C MET A 551 -2.74 5.44 -5.93
N SER A 552 -2.06 6.28 -6.71
CA SER A 552 -1.47 5.91 -8.00
C SER A 552 -0.41 4.82 -7.85
N THR A 553 0.51 4.96 -6.89
CA THR A 553 1.53 3.95 -6.58
C THR A 553 0.91 2.65 -6.09
N ALA A 554 -0.13 2.71 -5.24
CA ALA A 554 -0.85 1.50 -4.80
C ALA A 554 -1.57 0.77 -5.95
N ILE A 555 -2.18 1.53 -6.88
CA ILE A 555 -2.80 0.97 -8.07
C ILE A 555 -1.72 0.35 -8.98
N ALA A 556 -0.64 1.09 -9.26
CA ALA A 556 0.44 0.64 -10.13
C ALA A 556 1.15 -0.61 -9.60
N SER A 557 1.26 -0.78 -8.28
CA SER A 557 1.81 -2.01 -7.70
C SER A 557 0.91 -3.23 -7.91
N SER A 558 -0.31 -3.06 -8.43
CA SER A 558 -1.20 -4.17 -8.81
C SER A 558 -1.02 -4.61 -10.26
N PHE A 559 -0.15 -3.95 -11.04
CA PHE A 559 0.02 -4.19 -12.49
C PHE A 559 0.95 -5.37 -12.79
N ALA A 560 0.90 -6.39 -11.95
CA ALA A 560 1.60 -7.66 -12.11
C ALA A 560 0.91 -8.54 -13.17
N TYR A 561 0.84 -8.04 -14.39
CA TYR A 561 0.07 -8.66 -15.47
C TYR A 561 0.93 -9.57 -16.37
N CYS A 562 2.24 -9.36 -16.40
CA CYS A 562 3.13 -9.92 -17.41
C CYS A 562 3.80 -11.23 -16.96
N LEU A 563 4.06 -11.39 -15.66
CA LEU A 563 4.83 -12.51 -15.11
C LEU A 563 4.02 -13.33 -14.11
N ILE A 564 4.32 -14.64 -14.07
CA ILE A 564 3.67 -15.61 -13.18
C ILE A 564 3.99 -15.31 -11.70
N ILE A 565 5.21 -14.86 -11.44
CA ILE A 565 5.74 -14.62 -10.08
C ILE A 565 5.15 -13.34 -9.45
N GLY A 566 4.65 -12.41 -10.28
CA GLY A 566 4.26 -11.08 -9.81
C GLY A 566 3.15 -11.09 -8.74
N THR A 567 2.14 -11.96 -8.86
CA THR A 567 1.11 -12.11 -7.82
C THR A 567 0.68 -13.57 -7.62
N PRO A 568 0.24 -13.94 -6.40
CA PRO A 568 -0.26 -15.29 -6.13
C PRO A 568 -1.43 -15.75 -7.03
N PRO A 569 -2.41 -14.90 -7.42
CA PRO A 569 -3.41 -15.26 -8.43
C PRO A 569 -2.83 -15.83 -9.71
N ASN A 570 -1.78 -15.21 -10.26
CA ASN A 570 -1.11 -15.68 -11.47
C ASN A 570 -0.49 -17.06 -11.23
N ALA A 571 0.23 -17.22 -10.11
CA ALA A 571 0.84 -18.50 -9.76
C ALA A 571 -0.21 -19.63 -9.56
N ILE A 572 -1.34 -19.32 -8.92
CA ILE A 572 -2.43 -20.26 -8.65
C ILE A 572 -3.04 -20.76 -9.97
N VAL A 573 -3.43 -19.86 -10.87
CA VAL A 573 -4.02 -20.29 -12.13
C VAL A 573 -2.99 -20.94 -13.06
N TYR A 574 -1.72 -20.55 -13.00
CA TYR A 574 -0.65 -21.23 -13.74
C TYR A 574 -0.45 -22.67 -13.27
N ALA A 575 -0.63 -22.93 -11.97
CA ALA A 575 -0.52 -24.28 -11.41
C ALA A 575 -1.60 -25.26 -11.93
N SER A 576 -2.63 -24.77 -12.63
CA SER A 576 -3.63 -25.61 -13.29
C SER A 576 -3.06 -26.42 -14.46
N GLY A 577 -1.89 -26.04 -14.99
CA GLY A 577 -1.25 -26.70 -16.13
C GLY A 577 -1.79 -26.30 -17.51
N TYR A 578 -2.73 -25.34 -17.59
CA TYR A 578 -3.32 -24.90 -18.86
C TYR A 578 -2.65 -23.66 -19.47
N LEU A 579 -1.73 -23.02 -18.75
CA LEU A 579 -1.12 -21.75 -19.13
C LEU A 579 0.38 -21.89 -19.38
N GLU A 580 0.88 -21.13 -20.35
CA GLU A 580 2.30 -20.94 -20.61
C GLU A 580 2.74 -19.50 -20.24
N PRO A 581 4.03 -19.24 -19.94
CA PRO A 581 4.51 -17.89 -19.67
C PRO A 581 4.21 -16.88 -20.79
N LYS A 582 4.20 -17.34 -22.05
CA LYS A 582 3.86 -16.50 -23.21
C LYS A 582 2.42 -15.99 -23.18
N ASP A 583 1.51 -16.75 -22.58
CA ASP A 583 0.10 -16.36 -22.49
C ASP A 583 -0.07 -15.14 -21.58
N TYR A 584 0.70 -15.06 -20.48
CA TYR A 584 0.75 -13.88 -19.61
C TYR A 584 1.30 -12.67 -20.34
N LEU A 585 2.40 -12.80 -21.08
CA LEU A 585 2.97 -11.68 -21.84
C LEU A 585 1.99 -11.16 -22.91
N ARG A 586 1.25 -12.07 -23.56
CA ARG A 586 0.29 -11.75 -24.63
C ARG A 586 -0.81 -10.79 -24.18
N ILE A 587 -1.36 -10.99 -22.98
CA ILE A 587 -2.37 -10.09 -22.39
C ILE A 587 -1.74 -9.00 -21.53
N GLY A 588 -0.65 -9.34 -20.85
CA GLY A 588 -0.06 -8.52 -19.80
C GLY A 588 0.61 -7.27 -20.35
N ILE A 589 1.39 -7.38 -21.43
CA ILE A 589 2.08 -6.22 -22.01
C ILE A 589 1.07 -5.16 -22.47
N PRO A 590 0.04 -5.48 -23.29
CA PRO A 590 -0.97 -4.48 -23.65
C PRO A 590 -1.68 -3.89 -22.43
N MET A 591 -2.11 -4.74 -21.49
CA MET A 591 -2.85 -4.27 -20.32
C MET A 591 -2.01 -3.45 -19.35
N TRP A 592 -0.70 -3.67 -19.31
CA TRP A 592 0.24 -2.91 -18.51
C TRP A 592 0.31 -1.45 -18.97
N PHE A 593 0.39 -1.21 -20.28
CA PHE A 593 0.34 0.14 -20.84
C PHE A 593 -1.04 0.78 -20.65
N VAL A 594 -2.11 0.04 -20.95
CA VAL A 594 -3.48 0.52 -20.78
C VAL A 594 -3.74 0.94 -19.34
N ALA A 595 -3.34 0.13 -18.35
CA ALA A 595 -3.58 0.44 -16.95
C ALA A 595 -2.82 1.69 -16.48
N ASN A 596 -1.57 1.87 -16.91
CA ASN A 596 -0.82 3.10 -16.65
C ASN A 596 -1.53 4.33 -17.24
N ILE A 597 -1.96 4.25 -18.51
CA ILE A 597 -2.69 5.33 -19.17
C ILE A 597 -4.00 5.63 -18.43
N VAL A 598 -4.77 4.60 -18.06
CA VAL A 598 -6.04 4.78 -17.34
C VAL A 598 -5.81 5.46 -15.98
N VAL A 599 -4.76 5.11 -15.23
CA VAL A 599 -4.44 5.81 -13.99
C VAL A 599 -4.15 7.29 -14.25
N ILE A 600 -3.35 7.62 -15.27
CA ILE A 600 -3.09 9.02 -15.61
C ILE A 600 -4.38 9.76 -15.99
N LEU A 601 -5.25 9.14 -16.80
CA LEU A 601 -6.52 9.74 -17.22
C LEU A 601 -7.48 9.94 -16.04
N VAL A 602 -7.57 8.95 -15.14
CA VAL A 602 -8.35 9.05 -13.91
C VAL A 602 -7.81 10.16 -13.02
N THR A 603 -6.49 10.29 -12.89
CA THR A 603 -5.89 11.38 -12.13
C THR A 603 -6.19 12.73 -12.77
N ALA A 604 -5.92 12.88 -14.07
CA ALA A 604 -6.03 14.14 -14.81
C ALA A 604 -7.47 14.63 -14.98
N GLY A 605 -8.44 13.71 -15.02
CA GLY A 605 -9.87 14.02 -15.16
C GLY A 605 -10.61 13.97 -13.84
N TYR A 606 -10.75 12.77 -13.26
CA TYR A 606 -11.64 12.55 -12.11
C TYR A 606 -11.05 13.06 -10.79
N TRP A 607 -9.77 12.76 -10.51
CA TRP A 607 -9.16 13.13 -9.23
C TRP A 607 -8.92 14.63 -9.11
N THR A 608 -8.34 15.26 -10.14
CA THR A 608 -8.15 16.72 -10.20
C THR A 608 -9.47 17.48 -10.07
N TRP A 609 -10.53 17.05 -10.78
CA TRP A 609 -11.86 17.66 -10.68
C TRP A 609 -12.47 17.52 -9.28
N ARG A 610 -12.34 16.34 -8.66
CA ARG A 610 -12.84 16.08 -7.31
C ARG A 610 -12.06 16.84 -6.23
N GLY A 611 -10.79 17.16 -6.49
CA GLY A 611 -9.85 17.69 -5.50
C GLY A 611 -9.59 16.70 -4.36
N PHE A 612 -8.97 17.16 -3.26
CA PHE A 612 -8.78 16.34 -2.06
C PHE A 612 -8.83 17.19 -0.78
N SER A 613 -9.92 17.06 0.01
CA SER A 613 -10.01 17.59 1.39
C SER A 613 -9.58 19.07 1.56
N GLY A 614 -9.86 19.93 0.56
CA GLY A 614 -9.49 21.35 0.58
C GLY A 614 -8.01 21.65 0.32
N LEU A 615 -7.24 20.69 -0.21
CA LEU A 615 -5.90 20.93 -0.71
C LEU A 615 -5.92 21.68 -2.04
N PRO A 616 -4.95 22.57 -2.29
CA PRO A 616 -4.79 23.20 -3.59
C PRO A 616 -4.47 22.13 -4.65
N GLY A 617 -4.95 22.36 -5.87
CA GLY A 617 -4.53 21.59 -7.05
C GLY A 617 -3.01 21.70 -7.25
N PHE A 618 -2.44 20.67 -7.88
CA PHE A 618 -1.02 20.63 -8.26
C PHE A 618 -0.81 21.01 -9.71
#